data_AF-A0A128FJZ1-F1
#
_entry.id   AF-A0A128FJZ1-F1
#
_cell.length_a   1.000
_cell.length_b   1.000
_cell.length_c   1.000
_cell.angle_alpha   90.00
_cell.angle_beta   90.00
_cell.angle_gamma   90.00
#
_symmetry.space_group_name_H-M   'P 1'
#
loop_
_entity.id
_entity.type
_entity.pdbx_description
1 polymer ?
#
loop_
_entity_poly.entity_id
_entity_poly.type
_entity_poly.pdbx_seq_one_letter_code
_entity_poly.pdbx_strand_id
1 'polypeptide(L)'
;MPIGFKNGTDGNLATAINAMQAASSSHRFMGINSEGQVALLTTQGNPNGHVILRGGKQTNYDSVSVTECEQEMAKHKLDASLMVDCSHANSRKDYRRQPLVAEDVIHQIRE
;
A
#
# COMPACT_ATOMS: atom_id res chain seq x y z
N MET A 1 6.96 -1.94 -13.61
CA MET A 1 5.67 -2.48 -13.09
C MET A 1 5.17 -1.59 -11.97
N PRO A 2 3.85 -1.40 -11.81
CA PRO A 2 3.28 -0.76 -10.62
C PRO A 2 3.60 -1.54 -9.35
N ILE A 3 3.71 -0.85 -8.21
CA ILE A 3 4.05 -1.45 -6.91
C ILE A 3 3.05 -0.98 -5.86
N GLY A 4 2.49 -1.93 -5.09
CA GLY A 4 1.64 -1.66 -3.94
C GLY A 4 2.38 -1.85 -2.62
N PHE A 5 2.30 -0.87 -1.73
CA PHE A 5 2.96 -0.87 -0.42
C PHE A 5 1.95 -1.12 0.70
N LYS A 6 2.02 -2.28 1.34
CA LYS A 6 1.14 -2.63 2.47
C LYS A 6 1.45 -1.79 3.71
N ASN A 7 0.43 -1.33 4.41
CA ASN A 7 0.60 -0.69 5.72
C ASN A 7 1.25 -1.65 6.75
N GLY A 8 1.79 -1.09 7.83
CA GLY A 8 2.42 -1.84 8.93
C GLY A 8 1.49 -2.86 9.57
N THR A 9 2.02 -3.92 10.20
CA THR A 9 1.20 -4.96 10.85
C THR A 9 0.38 -4.46 12.02
N ASP A 10 0.73 -3.31 12.56
CA ASP A 10 0.03 -2.58 13.60
C ASP A 10 -1.09 -1.67 13.06
N GLY A 11 -1.13 -1.42 11.74
CA GLY A 11 -2.07 -0.51 11.07
C GLY A 11 -1.41 0.79 10.57
N ASN A 12 -0.13 1.01 10.84
CA ASN A 12 0.54 2.27 10.55
C ASN A 12 0.69 2.53 9.04
N LEU A 13 0.11 3.64 8.56
CA LEU A 13 0.16 4.09 7.17
C LEU A 13 1.50 4.73 6.80
N ALA A 14 2.20 5.34 7.75
CA ALA A 14 3.44 6.08 7.50
C ALA A 14 4.51 5.20 6.85
N THR A 15 4.58 3.91 7.20
CA THR A 15 5.51 2.96 6.57
C THR A 15 5.24 2.80 5.07
N ALA A 16 3.98 2.68 4.67
CA ALA A 16 3.62 2.53 3.27
C ALA A 16 3.80 3.83 2.48
N ILE A 17 3.37 4.96 3.04
CA ILE A 17 3.49 6.29 2.42
C ILE A 17 4.96 6.66 2.21
N ASN A 18 5.80 6.48 3.23
CA ASN A 18 7.24 6.75 3.13
C ASN A 18 7.91 5.82 2.12
N ALA A 19 7.54 4.54 2.08
CA ALA A 19 8.07 3.60 1.10
C ALA A 19 7.68 3.98 -0.34
N MET A 20 6.43 4.38 -0.55
CA MET A 20 5.94 4.86 -1.84
C MET A 20 6.67 6.13 -2.30
N GLN A 21 6.85 7.10 -1.39
CA GLN A 21 7.60 8.32 -1.66
C GLN A 21 9.09 8.04 -1.95
N ALA A 22 9.71 7.13 -1.20
CA ALA A 22 11.10 6.74 -1.47
C ALA A 22 11.21 6.05 -2.84
N ALA A 23 10.31 5.13 -3.16
CA ALA A 23 10.35 4.36 -4.39
C ALA A 23 10.19 5.21 -5.66
N SER A 24 9.55 6.38 -5.58
CA SER A 24 9.41 7.29 -6.73
C SER A 24 10.71 7.98 -7.14
N SER A 25 11.74 7.93 -6.29
CA SER A 25 13.05 8.56 -6.52
C SER A 25 14.12 7.55 -6.95
N SER A 26 15.20 8.05 -7.57
CA SER A 26 16.37 7.24 -7.93
C SER A 26 17.10 6.75 -6.67
N HIS A 27 17.45 5.47 -6.66
CA HIS A 27 18.22 4.82 -5.59
C HIS A 27 19.32 3.93 -6.13
N ARG A 28 20.23 3.53 -5.25
CA ARG A 28 21.23 2.48 -5.53
C ARG A 28 21.18 1.39 -4.48
N PHE A 29 21.33 0.14 -4.91
CA PHE A 29 21.38 -1.01 -4.01
C PHE A 29 22.22 -2.14 -4.60
N MET A 30 22.75 -2.99 -3.73
CA MET A 30 23.50 -4.19 -4.14
C MET A 30 22.52 -5.27 -4.62
N GLY A 31 22.77 -5.81 -5.81
CA GLY A 31 21.96 -6.85 -6.43
C GLY A 31 22.81 -7.77 -7.32
N ILE A 32 22.15 -8.44 -8.25
CA ILE A 32 22.78 -9.36 -9.22
C ILE A 32 22.47 -8.84 -10.63
N ASN A 33 23.47 -8.78 -11.51
CA ASN A 33 23.27 -8.41 -12.91
C ASN A 33 22.72 -9.60 -13.74
N SER A 34 22.44 -9.37 -15.02
CA SER A 34 21.93 -10.41 -15.93
C SER A 34 22.88 -11.59 -16.16
N GLU A 35 24.17 -11.44 -15.82
CA GLU A 35 25.20 -12.48 -15.93
C GLU A 35 25.39 -13.26 -14.61
N GLY A 36 24.61 -12.96 -13.57
CA GLY A 36 24.71 -13.65 -12.27
C GLY A 36 25.80 -13.11 -11.35
N GLN A 37 26.38 -11.95 -11.64
CA GLN A 37 27.43 -11.34 -10.83
C GLN A 37 26.86 -10.33 -9.84
N VAL A 38 27.50 -10.20 -8.67
CA VAL A 38 27.17 -9.14 -7.70
C VAL A 38 27.48 -7.78 -8.32
N ALA A 39 26.50 -6.87 -8.30
CA ALA A 39 26.60 -5.55 -8.91
C ALA A 39 25.89 -4.48 -8.08
N LEU A 40 26.33 -3.23 -8.21
CA LEU A 40 25.60 -2.06 -7.71
C LEU A 40 24.59 -1.61 -8.78
N LEU A 41 23.31 -1.74 -8.49
CA LEU A 41 22.22 -1.34 -9.39
C LEU A 41 21.81 0.10 -9.11
N THR A 42 21.51 0.87 -10.16
CA THR A 42 20.94 2.23 -10.05
C THR A 42 19.55 2.24 -10.68
N THR A 43 18.55 2.75 -9.97
CA THR A 43 17.17 2.86 -10.46
C THR A 43 16.86 4.29 -10.91
N GLN A 44 15.88 4.46 -11.79
CA GLN A 44 15.37 5.78 -12.15
C GLN A 44 14.30 6.30 -11.17
N GLY A 45 13.80 5.43 -10.28
CA GLY A 45 12.58 5.64 -9.51
C GLY A 45 11.37 5.01 -10.19
N ASN A 46 10.32 4.75 -9.42
CA ASN A 46 9.06 4.18 -9.89
C ASN A 46 7.88 5.08 -9.49
N PRO A 47 7.31 5.87 -10.42
CA PRO A 47 6.20 6.76 -10.11
C PRO A 47 4.88 6.01 -9.89
N ASN A 48 4.79 4.73 -10.25
CA ASN A 48 3.54 3.95 -10.24
C ASN A 48 3.37 3.21 -8.90
N GLY A 49 3.41 3.95 -7.81
CA GLY A 49 3.19 3.45 -6.45
C GLY A 49 1.76 3.65 -5.97
N HIS A 50 1.25 2.75 -5.13
CA HIS A 50 -0.01 2.93 -4.39
C HIS A 50 0.07 2.30 -2.99
N VAL A 51 -0.78 2.73 -2.07
CA VAL A 51 -0.89 2.15 -0.72
C VAL A 51 -1.83 0.95 -0.74
N ILE A 52 -1.55 -0.09 0.06
CA ILE A 52 -2.46 -1.20 0.31
C ILE A 52 -2.90 -1.21 1.78
N LEU A 53 -4.19 -0.96 2.00
CA LEU A 53 -4.86 -1.07 3.30
C LEU A 53 -5.19 -2.53 3.58
N ARG A 54 -4.53 -3.14 4.58
CA ARG A 54 -4.64 -4.58 4.91
C ARG A 54 -4.96 -4.88 6.37
N GLY A 55 -5.43 -3.88 7.10
CA GLY A 55 -5.71 -3.87 8.53
C GLY A 55 -4.45 -3.78 9.39
N GLY A 56 -4.64 -3.93 10.69
CA GLY A 56 -3.60 -3.93 11.71
C GLY A 56 -4.12 -4.52 13.00
N LYS A 57 -4.04 -3.76 14.11
CA LYS A 57 -4.76 -4.10 15.35
C LYS A 57 -6.29 -4.08 15.16
N GLN A 58 -6.76 -3.19 14.28
CA GLN A 58 -8.15 -3.09 13.83
C GLN A 58 -8.20 -3.22 12.30
N THR A 59 -9.40 -3.37 11.76
CA THR A 59 -9.65 -3.25 10.32
C THR A 59 -9.43 -1.81 9.88
N ASN A 60 -9.07 -1.58 8.61
CA ASN A 60 -8.88 -0.23 8.06
C ASN A 60 -9.42 -0.10 6.62
N TYR A 61 -10.57 -0.74 6.36
CA TYR A 61 -11.21 -0.73 5.03
C TYR A 61 -12.43 0.19 4.95
N ASP A 62 -12.95 0.66 6.08
CA ASP A 62 -14.11 1.55 6.13
C ASP A 62 -13.78 2.94 5.54
N SER A 63 -14.84 3.71 5.24
CA SER A 63 -14.72 5.03 4.61
C SER A 63 -13.88 6.01 5.42
N VAL A 64 -13.94 5.96 6.76
CA VAL A 64 -13.12 6.83 7.62
C VAL A 64 -11.64 6.50 7.43
N SER A 65 -11.28 5.21 7.46
CA SER A 65 -9.92 4.74 7.25
C SER A 65 -9.39 5.07 5.85
N VAL A 66 -10.24 4.98 4.82
CA VAL A 66 -9.90 5.36 3.44
C VAL A 66 -9.63 6.87 3.37
N THR A 67 -10.53 7.71 3.88
CA THR A 67 -10.34 9.16 3.91
C THR A 67 -9.11 9.58 4.69
N GLU A 68 -8.82 8.95 5.84
CA GLU A 68 -7.60 9.21 6.60
C GLU A 68 -6.34 8.90 5.76
N CYS A 69 -6.36 7.78 5.02
CA CYS A 69 -5.26 7.43 4.12
C CYS A 69 -5.08 8.46 3.00
N GLU A 70 -6.16 8.89 2.35
CA GLU A 70 -6.13 9.92 1.31
C GLU A 70 -5.56 11.24 1.83
N GLN A 71 -5.99 11.67 3.02
CA GLN A 71 -5.50 12.89 3.67
C GLN A 71 -4.01 12.80 4.02
N GLU A 72 -3.55 11.67 4.56
CA GLU A 72 -2.12 11.48 4.84
C GLU A 72 -1.29 11.47 3.55
N MET A 73 -1.75 10.83 2.49
CA MET A 73 -1.06 10.87 1.19
C MET A 73 -0.99 12.29 0.61
N ALA A 74 -2.09 13.06 0.73
CA ALA A 74 -2.14 14.44 0.29
C ALA A 74 -1.16 15.35 1.05
N LYS A 75 -0.97 15.14 2.37
CA LYS A 75 0.06 15.86 3.16
C LYS A 75 1.48 15.65 2.61
N HIS A 76 1.74 14.48 2.03
CA HIS A 76 3.01 14.14 1.39
C HIS A 76 3.07 14.51 -0.11
N LYS A 77 2.04 15.18 -0.65
CA LYS A 77 1.91 15.53 -2.08
C LYS A 77 1.97 14.32 -3.01
N LEU A 78 1.42 13.20 -2.55
CA LEU A 78 1.29 11.97 -3.34
C LEU A 78 -0.14 11.85 -3.84
N ASP A 79 -0.30 11.31 -5.05
CA ASP A 79 -1.62 10.97 -5.58
C ASP A 79 -2.28 9.94 -4.65
N ALA A 80 -3.55 10.18 -4.29
CA ALA A 80 -4.32 9.33 -3.41
C ALA A 80 -4.77 8.02 -4.09
N SER A 81 -3.80 7.22 -4.52
CA SER A 81 -4.01 5.88 -5.07
C SER A 81 -3.83 4.83 -3.98
N LEU A 82 -4.91 4.10 -3.69
CA LEU A 82 -4.92 3.04 -2.70
C LEU A 82 -5.70 1.82 -3.17
N MET A 83 -5.41 0.68 -2.54
CA MET A 83 -6.06 -0.60 -2.73
C MET A 83 -6.44 -1.17 -1.36
N VAL A 84 -7.60 -1.81 -1.26
CA VAL A 84 -8.05 -2.49 -0.05
C VAL A 84 -7.83 -4.00 -0.19
N ASP A 85 -7.03 -4.58 0.70
CA ASP A 85 -6.87 -6.03 0.86
C ASP A 85 -8.04 -6.55 1.71
N CYS A 86 -8.92 -7.33 1.08
CA CYS A 86 -10.11 -7.89 1.74
C CYS A 86 -9.77 -8.97 2.78
N SER A 87 -8.54 -9.47 2.80
CA SER A 87 -8.07 -10.56 3.64
C SER A 87 -7.33 -10.05 4.87
N HIS A 88 -6.39 -10.83 5.40
CA HIS A 88 -5.49 -10.45 6.50
C HIS A 88 -6.24 -9.86 7.70
N ALA A 89 -5.76 -8.74 8.25
CA ALA A 89 -6.35 -8.15 9.43
C ALA A 89 -7.71 -7.49 9.13
N ASN A 90 -7.98 -7.08 7.89
CA ASN A 90 -9.31 -6.62 7.46
C ASN A 90 -10.38 -7.71 7.60
N SER A 91 -10.05 -8.95 7.26
CA SER A 91 -10.91 -10.11 7.51
C SER A 91 -10.82 -10.69 8.94
N ARG A 92 -10.00 -10.10 9.82
CA ARG A 92 -9.57 -10.72 11.09
C ARG A 92 -9.04 -12.15 10.94
N LYS A 93 -8.36 -12.42 9.82
CA LYS A 93 -7.88 -13.74 9.39
C LYS A 93 -8.98 -14.79 9.23
N ASP A 94 -10.23 -14.37 9.03
CA ASP A 94 -11.37 -15.24 8.75
C ASP A 94 -11.79 -15.07 7.29
N TYR A 95 -11.50 -16.07 6.45
CA TYR A 95 -11.78 -16.00 5.01
C TYR A 95 -13.26 -15.74 4.69
N ARG A 96 -14.18 -16.12 5.59
CA ARG A 96 -15.63 -15.93 5.43
C ARG A 96 -16.03 -14.46 5.50
N ARG A 97 -15.16 -13.59 6.04
CA ARG A 97 -15.39 -12.15 6.14
C ARG A 97 -14.87 -11.36 4.94
N GLN A 98 -14.10 -11.97 4.03
CA GLN A 98 -13.59 -11.26 2.85
C GLN A 98 -14.71 -10.69 1.95
N PRO A 99 -15.85 -11.39 1.73
CA PRO A 99 -16.97 -10.82 0.98
C PRO A 99 -17.54 -9.56 1.64
N LEU A 100 -17.63 -9.52 2.98
CA LEU A 100 -18.13 -8.35 3.71
C LEU A 100 -17.23 -7.13 3.50
N VAL A 101 -15.91 -7.32 3.49
CA VAL A 101 -14.97 -6.23 3.19
C VAL A 101 -15.14 -5.73 1.76
N ALA A 102 -15.29 -6.65 0.79
CA ALA A 102 -15.50 -6.28 -0.60
C ALA A 102 -16.83 -5.55 -0.81
N GLU A 103 -17.92 -5.99 -0.17
CA GLU A 103 -19.22 -5.34 -0.21
C GLU A 103 -19.17 -3.91 0.34
N ASP A 104 -18.47 -3.70 1.46
CA ASP A 104 -18.26 -2.38 2.05
C ASP A 104 -17.50 -1.44 1.09
N VAL A 105 -16.40 -1.92 0.49
CA VAL A 105 -15.64 -1.14 -0.50
C VAL A 105 -16.47 -0.83 -1.75
N ILE A 106 -17.28 -1.79 -2.24
CA ILE A 106 -18.18 -1.56 -3.37
C ILE A 106 -19.20 -0.48 -3.03
N HIS A 107 -19.73 -0.48 -1.81
CA HIS A 107 -20.67 0.54 -1.34
C HIS A 107 -20.02 1.93 -1.35
N GLN A 108 -18.80 2.06 -0.83
CA GLN A 108 -18.02 3.31 -0.85
C GLN A 108 -17.74 3.86 -2.25
N ILE A 109 -17.64 3.00 -3.28
CA ILE A 109 -17.43 3.43 -4.67
C ILE A 109 -18.73 3.93 -5.32
N ARG A 110 -19.88 3.44 -4.84
CA ARG A 110 -21.19 3.70 -5.46
C ARG A 110 -21.85 4.98 -4.93
N GLU A 111 -21.58 5.33 -3.68
CA GLU A 111 -22.11 6.53 -3.01
C GLU A 111 -21.10 7.67 -3.03
#